data_AF-A0A1E4CNF9-F1
#
_entry.id   AF-A0A1E4CNF9-F1
#
_cell.length_a   1.000
_cell.length_b   1.000
_cell.length_c   1.000
_cell.angle_alpha   90.00
_cell.angle_beta   90.00
_cell.angle_gamma   90.00
#
_symmetry.space_group_name_H-M   'P 1'
#
loop_
_entity.id
_entity.type
_entity.pdbx_description
1 polymer ?
#
loop_
_entity_poly.entity_id
_entity_poly.type
_entity_poly.pdbx_seq_one_letter_code
_entity_poly.pdbx_strand_id
1 'polypeptide(L)'
;MVSPRTAAEPMAFTGLEFFRGLCLAFLWATGLISLAWTVAAFPYGLYSLMWVVPAAGAAAIVFAAPAWLLGQLLRRVRPLRWHVIAFATLGAVVGVVTTLAFLAWSGGPGPYIGGPLNVIYAINVSLSAAAVALGWWRAARRALRDDAARSLAARTAAEMPAPAPASAPASE
;
A
#
# COMPACT_ATOMS: atom_id res chain seq x y z
N MET A 1 -11.43 11.36 14.30
CA MET A 1 -9.98 11.67 14.29
C MET A 1 -9.75 12.87 13.39
N VAL A 2 -9.01 13.87 13.86
CA VAL A 2 -8.59 15.04 13.07
C VAL A 2 -7.64 14.57 11.97
N SER A 3 -7.75 15.13 10.76
CA SER A 3 -6.84 14.78 9.66
C SER A 3 -5.41 15.24 9.99
N PRO A 4 -4.37 14.41 9.78
CA PRO A 4 -2.98 14.82 9.97
C PRO A 4 -2.49 15.76 8.85
N ARG A 5 -3.26 15.93 7.78
CA ARG A 5 -2.83 16.67 6.58
C ARG A 5 -3.01 18.16 6.78
N THR A 6 -1.98 18.92 6.41
CA THR A 6 -1.96 20.39 6.50
C THR A 6 -1.48 20.99 5.18
N ALA A 7 -1.53 22.32 5.05
CA ALA A 7 -1.01 23.00 3.86
C ALA A 7 0.49 22.74 3.64
N ALA A 8 1.26 22.61 4.72
CA ALA A 8 2.69 22.31 4.71
C ALA A 8 2.98 20.81 4.48
N GLU A 9 2.11 19.93 4.97
CA GLU A 9 2.26 18.47 4.88
C GLU A 9 1.01 17.83 4.25
N PRO A 10 0.82 18.03 2.93
CA PRO A 10 -0.39 17.65 2.21
C PRO A 10 -0.60 16.13 2.11
N MET A 11 0.47 15.34 2.24
CA MET A 11 0.44 13.88 2.16
C MET A 11 0.81 13.21 3.48
N ALA A 12 0.68 13.92 4.60
CA ALA A 12 0.80 13.29 5.92
C ALA A 12 -0.23 12.17 6.10
N PHE A 13 0.12 11.16 6.89
CA PHE A 13 -0.74 10.02 7.16
C PHE A 13 -0.62 9.57 8.62
N THR A 14 -1.66 8.90 9.09
CA THR A 14 -1.71 8.29 10.42
C THR A 14 -1.15 6.86 10.42
N GLY A 15 -0.82 6.34 11.60
CA GLY A 15 -0.46 4.93 11.81
C GLY A 15 -1.44 3.95 11.17
N LEU A 16 -2.74 4.21 11.33
CA LEU A 16 -3.80 3.37 10.80
C LEU A 16 -3.88 3.41 9.27
N GLU A 17 -3.71 4.58 8.66
CA GLU A 17 -3.69 4.73 7.20
C GLU A 17 -2.50 4.00 6.58
N PHE A 18 -1.33 4.08 7.22
CA PHE A 18 -0.15 3.31 6.83
C PHE A 18 -0.39 1.81 6.94
N PHE A 19 -0.89 1.33 8.09
CA PHE A 19 -1.14 -0.09 8.31
C PHE A 19 -2.11 -0.66 7.27
N ARG A 20 -3.17 0.09 6.93
CA ARG A 20 -4.09 -0.28 5.84
C ARG A 20 -3.38 -0.36 4.49
N GLY A 21 -2.48 0.58 4.19
CA GLY A 21 -1.64 0.52 2.98
C GLY A 21 -0.72 -0.69 2.96
N LEU A 22 -0.11 -1.02 4.09
CA LEU A 22 0.73 -2.20 4.27
C LEU A 22 -0.06 -3.50 4.03
N CYS A 23 -1.25 -3.65 4.62
CA CYS A 23 -2.12 -4.79 4.38
C CYS A 23 -2.54 -4.89 2.91
N LEU A 24 -2.88 -3.77 2.26
CA LEU A 24 -3.24 -3.78 0.84
C LEU A 24 -2.05 -4.19 -0.03
N ALA A 25 -0.84 -3.70 0.26
CA ALA A 25 0.37 -4.08 -0.45
C ALA A 25 0.66 -5.59 -0.29
N PHE A 26 0.50 -6.12 0.92
CA PHE A 26 0.62 -7.56 1.20
C PHE A 26 -0.39 -8.39 0.39
N LEU A 27 -1.67 -7.99 0.38
CA LEU A 27 -2.71 -8.68 -0.37
C LEU A 27 -2.45 -8.63 -1.88
N TRP A 28 -2.05 -7.47 -2.41
CA TRP A 28 -1.67 -7.34 -3.82
C TRP A 28 -0.46 -8.18 -4.18
N ALA A 29 0.59 -8.16 -3.35
CA ALA A 29 1.81 -8.92 -3.60
C ALA A 29 1.49 -10.42 -3.63
N THR A 30 0.76 -10.90 -2.62
CA THR A 30 0.34 -12.30 -2.54
C THR A 30 -0.50 -12.70 -3.74
N GLY A 31 -1.56 -11.94 -4.05
CA GLY A 31 -2.47 -12.27 -5.14
C GLY A 31 -1.80 -12.23 -6.52
N LEU A 32 -1.04 -11.17 -6.82
CA LEU A 32 -0.41 -11.00 -8.12
C LEU A 32 0.71 -12.01 -8.35
N ILE A 33 1.60 -12.20 -7.36
CA ILE A 33 2.75 -13.11 -7.50
C ILE A 33 2.27 -14.56 -7.57
N SER A 34 1.33 -14.98 -6.71
CA SER A 34 0.79 -16.34 -6.79
C SER A 34 0.01 -16.60 -8.08
N LEU A 35 -0.75 -15.62 -8.58
CA LEU A 35 -1.41 -15.75 -9.88
C LEU A 35 -0.40 -15.91 -11.01
N ALA A 36 0.64 -15.08 -11.04
CA ALA A 36 1.68 -15.16 -12.07
C ALA A 36 2.42 -16.50 -12.04
N TRP A 37 2.75 -17.01 -10.85
CA TRP A 37 3.36 -18.35 -10.72
C TRP A 37 2.41 -19.47 -11.10
N THR A 38 1.11 -19.35 -10.78
CA THR A 38 0.07 -20.31 -11.21
C THR A 38 0.01 -20.40 -12.72
N VAL A 39 0.08 -19.26 -13.42
CA VAL A 39 0.08 -19.23 -14.89
C VAL A 39 1.40 -19.75 -15.47
N ALA A 40 2.54 -19.32 -14.92
CA ALA A 40 3.86 -19.64 -15.47
C ALA A 40 4.29 -21.09 -15.24
N ALA A 41 3.81 -21.74 -14.18
CA ALA A 41 4.28 -23.05 -13.74
C ALA A 41 3.13 -23.99 -13.37
N PHE A 42 1.98 -23.91 -14.06
CA PHE A 42 0.82 -24.76 -13.80
C PHE A 42 1.15 -26.27 -13.89
N PRO A 43 0.64 -27.13 -12.97
CA PRO A 43 -0.18 -26.82 -11.79
C PRO A 43 0.62 -26.45 -10.53
N TYR A 44 1.95 -26.53 -10.60
CA TYR A 44 2.84 -26.31 -9.45
C TYR A 44 2.74 -24.91 -8.84
N GLY A 45 2.29 -23.92 -9.61
CA GLY A 45 2.12 -22.57 -9.10
C GLY A 45 1.03 -22.41 -8.02
N LEU A 46 0.09 -23.35 -7.85
CA LEU A 46 -0.80 -23.34 -6.67
C LEU A 46 -0.03 -23.61 -5.37
N TYR A 47 1.01 -24.44 -5.43
CA TYR A 47 1.92 -24.65 -4.30
C TYR A 47 2.74 -23.40 -3.98
N SER A 48 2.83 -22.41 -4.89
CA SER A 48 3.53 -21.16 -4.60
C SER A 48 2.92 -20.41 -3.41
N LEU A 49 1.62 -20.55 -3.14
CA LEU A 49 0.96 -19.89 -2.00
C LEU A 49 1.60 -20.26 -0.66
N MET A 50 2.07 -21.49 -0.49
CA MET A 50 2.72 -21.93 0.76
C MET A 50 4.03 -21.16 1.03
N TRP A 51 4.65 -20.61 -0.02
CA TRP A 51 5.92 -19.88 0.04
C TRP A 51 5.72 -18.36 -0.08
N VAL A 52 4.85 -17.94 -0.99
CA VAL A 52 4.57 -16.52 -1.26
C VAL A 52 3.93 -15.85 -0.06
N VAL A 53 2.98 -16.50 0.63
CA VAL A 53 2.29 -15.89 1.77
C VAL A 53 3.27 -15.62 2.93
N PRO A 54 4.07 -16.59 3.41
CA PRO A 54 5.07 -16.32 4.44
C PRO A 54 6.13 -15.31 4.00
N ALA A 55 6.62 -15.41 2.76
CA ALA A 55 7.62 -14.48 2.23
C ALA A 55 7.09 -13.04 2.16
N ALA A 56 5.86 -12.84 1.68
CA ALA A 56 5.21 -11.54 1.63
C ALA A 56 4.93 -11.00 3.05
N GLY A 57 4.56 -11.86 4.00
CA GLY A 57 4.38 -11.50 5.40
C GLY A 57 5.69 -11.03 6.05
N ALA A 58 6.75 -11.81 5.89
CA ALA A 58 8.09 -11.45 6.38
C ALA A 58 8.58 -10.14 5.74
N ALA A 59 8.41 -9.99 4.42
CA ALA A 59 8.75 -8.75 3.72
C ALA A 59 7.95 -7.55 4.24
N ALA A 60 6.64 -7.71 4.47
CA ALA A 60 5.82 -6.63 5.02
C ALA A 60 6.31 -6.20 6.41
N ILE A 61 6.74 -7.13 7.26
CA ILE A 61 7.30 -6.83 8.59
C ILE A 61 8.65 -6.12 8.46
N VAL A 62 9.58 -6.68 7.69
CA VAL A 62 10.96 -6.16 7.54
C VAL A 62 10.96 -4.78 6.90
N PHE A 63 10.13 -4.57 5.88
CA PHE A 63 10.10 -3.32 5.12
C PHE A 63 9.05 -2.32 5.63
N ALA A 64 8.31 -2.62 6.69
CA ALA A 64 7.38 -1.66 7.30
C ALA A 64 8.08 -0.37 7.74
N ALA A 65 9.19 -0.48 8.47
CA ALA A 65 9.92 0.69 8.95
C ALA A 65 10.51 1.54 7.80
N PRO A 66 11.22 0.96 6.80
CA PRO A 66 11.62 1.69 5.59
C PRO A 66 10.46 2.34 4.85
N ALA A 67 9.33 1.64 4.69
CA ALA A 67 8.15 2.19 4.02
C ALA A 67 7.55 3.37 4.80
N TRP A 68 7.51 3.28 6.12
CA TRP A 68 7.06 4.36 7.00
C TRP A 68 7.95 5.59 6.83
N LEU A 69 9.27 5.41 6.93
CA LEU A 69 10.25 6.49 6.77
C LEU A 69 10.15 7.15 5.40
N LEU A 70 10.03 6.35 4.33
CA LEU A 70 9.85 6.86 2.97
C LEU A 70 8.59 7.74 2.86
N GLY A 71 7.47 7.27 3.43
CA GLY A 71 6.24 8.06 3.49
C GLY A 71 6.42 9.36 4.28
N GLN A 72 7.15 9.32 5.39
CA GLN A 72 7.44 10.51 6.21
C GLN A 72 8.30 11.53 5.45
N LEU A 73 9.29 11.08 4.68
CA LEU A 73 10.14 11.96 3.87
C LEU A 73 9.34 12.64 2.73
N LEU A 74 8.35 11.93 2.17
CA LEU A 74 7.54 12.42 1.06
C LEU A 74 6.30 13.21 1.49
N ARG A 75 6.03 13.38 2.80
CA ARG A 75 4.78 14.00 3.29
C ARG A 75 4.55 15.44 2.81
N ARG A 76 5.62 16.15 2.45
CA ARG A 76 5.58 17.53 1.90
C ARG A 76 5.36 17.56 0.38
N VAL A 77 5.57 16.45 -0.32
CA VAL A 77 5.47 16.34 -1.77
C VAL A 77 4.00 16.17 -2.17
N ARG A 78 3.36 17.23 -2.69
CA ARG A 78 1.98 17.19 -3.23
C ARG A 78 1.74 16.18 -4.35
N PRO A 79 2.55 16.15 -5.43
CA PRO A 79 2.24 15.33 -6.60
C PRO A 79 2.26 13.82 -6.32
N LEU A 80 1.09 13.18 -6.48
CA LEU A 80 0.87 11.75 -6.23
C LEU A 80 1.82 10.83 -7.04
N ARG A 81 2.19 11.25 -8.25
CA ARG A 81 3.10 10.49 -9.13
C ARG A 81 4.45 10.16 -8.48
N TRP A 82 5.01 11.08 -7.68
CA TRP A 82 6.32 10.87 -7.06
C TRP A 82 6.26 9.84 -5.95
N HIS A 83 5.15 9.78 -5.22
CA HIS A 83 4.93 8.71 -4.25
C HIS A 83 4.76 7.36 -4.95
N VAL A 84 3.98 7.30 -6.03
CA VAL A 84 3.82 6.05 -6.81
C VAL A 84 5.18 5.55 -7.30
N ILE A 85 6.02 6.44 -7.85
CA ILE A 85 7.39 6.08 -8.27
C ILE A 85 8.21 5.59 -7.07
N ALA A 86 8.23 6.33 -5.96
CA ALA A 86 9.03 5.97 -4.78
C ALA A 86 8.60 4.63 -4.16
N PHE A 87 7.30 4.38 -4.03
CA PHE A 87 6.77 3.12 -3.51
C PHE A 87 6.91 1.98 -4.52
N ALA A 88 6.89 2.24 -5.83
CA ALA A 88 7.25 1.26 -6.85
C ALA A 88 8.73 0.87 -6.75
N THR A 89 9.63 1.85 -6.58
CA THR A 89 11.06 1.61 -6.38
C THR A 89 11.30 0.80 -5.11
N LEU A 90 10.63 1.15 -4.00
CA LEU A 90 10.68 0.35 -2.77
C LEU A 90 10.21 -1.08 -3.01
N GLY A 91 9.08 -1.26 -3.70
CA GLY A 91 8.57 -2.60 -4.04
C GLY A 91 9.52 -3.40 -4.94
N ALA A 92 10.23 -2.76 -5.86
CA ALA A 92 11.27 -3.41 -6.66
C ALA A 92 12.43 -3.88 -5.75
N VAL A 93 12.89 -3.04 -4.83
CA VAL A 93 13.92 -3.42 -3.83
C VAL A 93 13.44 -4.60 -2.99
N VAL A 94 12.19 -4.57 -2.51
CA VAL A 94 11.58 -5.70 -1.79
C VAL A 94 11.65 -6.97 -2.63
N GLY A 95 11.20 -6.92 -3.89
CA GLY A 95 11.20 -8.07 -4.79
C GLY A 95 12.59 -8.64 -5.07
N VAL A 96 13.61 -7.77 -5.21
CA VAL A 96 15.01 -8.18 -5.36
C VAL A 96 15.49 -8.88 -4.09
N VAL A 97 15.31 -8.25 -2.92
CA VAL A 97 15.79 -8.78 -1.65
C VAL A 97 15.12 -10.11 -1.30
N THR A 98 13.80 -10.23 -1.45
CA THR A 98 13.09 -11.47 -1.17
C THR A 98 13.45 -12.58 -2.15
N THR A 99 13.65 -12.25 -3.43
CA THR A 99 14.12 -13.22 -4.43
C THR A 99 15.52 -13.72 -4.11
N LEU A 100 16.46 -12.83 -3.78
CA LEU A 100 17.81 -13.22 -3.38
C LEU A 100 17.81 -14.08 -2.11
N ALA A 101 17.02 -13.72 -1.11
CA ALA A 101 16.87 -14.49 0.12
C ALA A 101 16.34 -15.90 -0.16
N PHE A 102 15.32 -16.01 -1.02
CA PHE A 102 14.78 -17.30 -1.44
C PHE A 102 15.83 -18.15 -2.17
N LEU A 103 16.56 -17.58 -3.13
CA LEU A 103 17.61 -18.28 -3.87
C LEU A 103 18.77 -18.72 -2.97
N ALA A 104 19.16 -17.89 -2.01
CA ALA A 104 20.19 -18.25 -1.03
C ALA A 104 19.73 -19.42 -0.14
N TRP A 105 18.46 -19.41 0.28
CA TRP A 105 17.87 -20.49 1.08
C TRP A 105 17.69 -21.79 0.28
N SER A 106 17.31 -21.71 -1.00
CA SER A 106 17.05 -22.88 -1.85
C SER A 106 18.30 -23.57 -2.39
N GLY A 107 19.50 -23.09 -2.06
CA GLY A 107 20.77 -23.64 -2.58
C GLY A 107 21.12 -23.16 -4.00
N GLY A 108 20.58 -22.01 -4.42
CA GLY A 108 20.83 -21.40 -5.72
C GLY A 108 19.72 -21.68 -6.75
N PRO A 109 19.86 -21.13 -7.96
CA PRO A 109 18.95 -21.42 -9.05
C PRO A 109 19.11 -22.90 -9.44
N GLY A 110 18.10 -23.74 -9.14
CA GLY A 110 18.07 -25.10 -9.68
C GLY A 110 18.18 -25.13 -11.21
N PRO A 111 18.29 -26.31 -11.84
CA PRO A 111 18.58 -26.47 -13.28
C PRO A 111 17.60 -25.79 -14.25
N TYR A 112 16.46 -25.27 -13.77
CA TYR A 112 15.43 -24.59 -14.57
C TYR A 112 15.47 -23.04 -14.48
N ILE A 113 16.39 -22.46 -13.68
CA ILE A 113 16.28 -21.08 -13.16
C ILE A 113 17.64 -20.34 -13.22
N GLY A 114 18.60 -20.76 -14.05
CA GLY A 114 19.97 -20.19 -14.05
C GLY A 114 20.12 -18.82 -14.72
N GLY A 115 19.82 -17.71 -14.03
CA GLY A 115 20.25 -16.37 -14.47
C GLY A 115 19.60 -15.17 -13.77
N PRO A 116 20.32 -14.04 -13.55
CA PRO A 116 19.83 -12.84 -12.86
C PRO A 116 18.77 -12.03 -13.64
N LEU A 117 18.51 -12.37 -14.90
CA LEU A 117 17.44 -11.81 -15.74
C LEU A 117 16.31 -12.82 -16.02
N ASN A 118 16.23 -13.93 -15.27
CA ASN A 118 15.24 -14.97 -15.55
C ASN A 118 13.82 -14.58 -15.09
N VAL A 119 12.84 -15.36 -15.55
CA VAL A 119 11.40 -15.24 -15.26
C VAL A 119 11.05 -14.96 -13.79
N ILE A 120 11.79 -15.50 -12.82
CA ILE A 120 11.65 -15.21 -11.38
C ILE A 120 11.84 -13.73 -11.09
N TYR A 121 12.92 -13.11 -11.56
CA TYR A 121 13.16 -11.68 -11.32
C TYR A 121 12.10 -10.85 -12.03
N ALA A 122 11.77 -11.20 -13.27
CA ALA A 122 10.75 -10.50 -14.03
C ALA A 122 9.38 -10.52 -13.32
N ILE A 123 8.97 -11.66 -12.76
CA ILE A 123 7.72 -11.81 -12.01
C ILE A 123 7.83 -11.12 -10.65
N ASN A 124 8.77 -11.54 -9.80
CA ASN A 124 8.79 -11.11 -8.40
C ASN A 124 9.09 -9.60 -8.28
N VAL A 125 10.08 -9.07 -9.00
CA VAL A 125 10.45 -7.65 -8.88
C VAL A 125 9.35 -6.76 -9.42
N SER A 126 8.84 -7.04 -10.62
CA SER A 126 7.82 -6.21 -11.26
C SER A 126 6.50 -6.23 -10.49
N LEU A 127 6.07 -7.41 -10.01
CA LEU A 127 4.82 -7.53 -9.28
C LEU A 127 4.93 -7.03 -7.84
N SER A 128 6.08 -7.15 -7.18
CA SER A 128 6.31 -6.47 -5.90
C SER A 128 6.30 -4.95 -6.06
N ALA A 129 6.93 -4.41 -7.11
CA ALA A 129 6.87 -2.98 -7.43
C ALA A 129 5.43 -2.51 -7.63
N ALA A 130 4.67 -3.22 -8.45
CA ALA A 130 3.26 -2.93 -8.69
C ALA A 130 2.42 -3.03 -7.40
N ALA A 131 2.59 -4.10 -6.62
CA ALA A 131 1.82 -4.33 -5.41
C ALA A 131 2.03 -3.25 -4.35
N VAL A 132 3.28 -2.85 -4.09
CA VAL A 132 3.60 -1.81 -3.11
C VAL A 132 3.07 -0.45 -3.56
N ALA A 133 3.26 -0.12 -4.84
CA ALA A 133 2.72 1.12 -5.42
C ALA A 133 1.18 1.17 -5.37
N LEU A 134 0.50 0.09 -5.75
CA LEU A 134 -0.97 -0.02 -5.71
C LEU A 134 -1.52 0.03 -4.29
N GLY A 135 -0.87 -0.66 -3.35
CA GLY A 135 -1.23 -0.67 -1.93
C GLY A 135 -1.20 0.73 -1.33
N TRP A 136 -0.09 1.45 -1.56
CA TRP A 136 0.05 2.83 -1.12
C TRP A 136 -0.95 3.75 -1.81
N TRP A 137 -1.04 3.70 -3.14
CA TRP A 137 -1.91 4.57 -3.92
C TRP A 137 -3.38 4.43 -3.53
N ARG A 138 -3.85 3.20 -3.31
CA ARG A 138 -5.23 2.94 -2.91
C ARG A 138 -5.50 3.45 -1.49
N ALA A 139 -4.55 3.27 -0.56
CA ALA A 139 -4.64 3.81 0.79
C ALA A 139 -4.66 5.35 0.79
N ALA A 140 -3.72 5.98 0.08
CA ALA A 140 -3.62 7.43 -0.03
C ALA A 140 -4.88 8.05 -0.65
N ARG A 141 -5.37 7.49 -1.77
CA ARG A 141 -6.60 8.01 -2.41
C ARG A 141 -7.83 7.83 -1.54
N ARG A 142 -7.93 6.75 -0.77
CA ARG A 142 -9.03 6.59 0.19
C ARG A 142 -8.97 7.65 1.27
N ALA A 143 -7.80 7.86 1.88
CA ALA A 143 -7.62 8.86 2.92
C ALA A 143 -7.94 10.29 2.45
N LEU A 144 -7.50 10.65 1.24
CA LEU A 144 -7.81 11.94 0.62
C LEU A 144 -9.30 12.13 0.33
N ARG A 145 -10.00 11.07 -0.10
CA ARG A 145 -11.45 11.09 -0.29
C ARG A 145 -12.20 11.28 1.03
N ASP A 146 -11.76 10.58 2.08
CA ASP A 146 -12.35 10.70 3.41
C ASP A 146 -12.17 12.13 3.98
N ASP A 147 -11.02 12.76 3.74
CA ASP A 147 -10.78 14.15 4.11
C ASP A 147 -11.65 15.14 3.32
N ALA A 148 -11.78 14.95 2.01
CA ALA A 148 -12.64 15.78 1.18
C ALA A 148 -14.10 15.70 1.66
N ALA A 149 -14.61 14.50 1.94
CA ALA A 149 -15.96 14.29 2.46
C ALA A 149 -16.19 14.98 3.81
N ARG A 150 -15.23 14.90 4.75
CA ARG A 150 -15.29 15.62 6.03
C ARG A 150 -15.32 17.14 5.84
N SER A 151 -14.50 17.67 4.93
CA SER A 151 -14.46 19.11 4.65
C SER A 151 -15.76 19.64 4.04
N LEU A 152 -16.45 18.81 3.26
CA LEU A 152 -17.74 19.16 2.66
C LEU A 152 -18.83 19.17 3.73
N ALA A 153 -18.92 18.12 4.55
CA ALA A 153 -19.89 18.03 5.64
C ALA A 153 -19.77 19.20 6.63
N ALA A 154 -18.55 19.60 6.97
CA ALA A 154 -18.31 20.75 7.85
C ALA A 154 -18.79 22.08 7.25
N ARG A 155 -18.61 22.28 5.94
CA ARG A 155 -19.10 23.47 5.22
C ARG A 155 -20.62 23.50 5.17
N THR A 156 -21.25 22.38 4.81
CA THR A 156 -22.71 22.25 4.79
C THR A 156 -23.32 22.53 6.16
N ALA A 157 -22.73 22.01 7.24
CA ALA A 157 -23.20 22.27 8.60
C ALA A 157 -23.09 23.76 9.02
N ALA A 158 -22.07 24.47 8.53
CA ALA A 158 -21.90 25.90 8.81
C ALA A 158 -22.86 26.79 8.02
N GLU A 159 -23.32 26.34 6.85
CA GLU A 159 -24.28 27.04 5.99
C GLU A 159 -25.75 26.77 6.40
N MET A 160 -26.02 25.70 7.16
CA MET A 160 -27.35 25.42 7.67
C MET A 160 -27.78 26.47 8.70
N PRO A 161 -28.93 27.15 8.52
CA PRO A 161 -29.45 28.09 9.51
C PRO A 161 -29.67 27.37 10.85
N ALA A 162 -29.36 28.05 11.95
CA ALA A 162 -29.64 27.54 13.28
C ALA A 162 -31.14 27.16 13.38
N PRO A 163 -31.49 26.00 13.98
CA PRO A 163 -32.87 25.62 14.15
C PRO A 163 -33.62 26.75 14.85
N ALA A 164 -34.77 27.14 14.29
CA ALA A 164 -35.60 28.19 14.86
C ALA A 164 -35.83 27.90 16.35
N PRO A 165 -35.67 28.89 17.24
CA PRO A 165 -35.88 28.67 18.66
C PRO A 165 -37.28 28.06 18.85
N ALA A 166 -37.36 26.98 19.63
CA ALA A 166 -38.63 26.34 19.94
C ALA A 166 -39.58 27.43 20.48
N SER A 167 -40.68 27.66 19.77
CA SER A 167 -41.70 28.63 20.18
C SER A 167 -42.09 28.32 21.62
N ALA A 168 -41.91 29.28 22.52
CA ALA A 168 -42.23 29.12 23.93
C ALA A 168 -43.69 28.66 24.08
N PRO A 169 -43.98 27.72 24.99
CA PRO A 169 -45.35 27.28 25.22
C PRO A 169 -46.20 28.51 25.61
N ALA A 170 -47.32 28.68 24.92
CA ALA A 170 -48.27 29.75 25.23
C ALA A 170 -48.71 29.59 26.69
N SER A 171 -48.41 30.59 27.52
CA SER A 171 -48.91 30.67 28.88
C SER A 171 -50.40 31.04 28.82
N GLU A 172 -51.26 30.07 29.14
CA GLU A 172 -52.69 30.29 29.47
C GLU A 172 -52.85 30.86 30.88
#